data_AF-A0A7R9TBP9-F1
#
_entry.id   AF-A0A7R9TBP9-F1
#
_cell.length_a   1.000
_cell.length_b   1.000
_cell.length_c   1.000
_cell.angle_alpha   90.00
_cell.angle_beta   90.00
_cell.angle_gamma   90.00
#
_symmetry.space_group_name_H-M   'P 1'
#
loop_
_entity.id
_entity.type
_entity.pdbx_description
1 polymer ?
#
loop_
_entity_poly.entity_id
_entity_poly.type
_entity_poly.pdbx_seq_one_letter_code
_entity_poly.pdbx_strand_id
1 'polypeptide(L)'
;MAFTTFSLVGNGLLLILIFGLAAQVDLLEFRERFKKPVGICIGLVCQFLFLPLAGFCCVKIFFADNPVYGVPLLVTVSSPGGSYSNWWCSLFNADLPLSMAMTTASSLLAVVALPVNILVYITLAYPDAGDVVLDWGGLFLSLGVVVVGICGGLYVGQKKDEWRPNLNKIGNTAGVALIFLGLFFSSNSSSPIWARDSNFYAGTTLPCLFGLVLSLAFAYACRLPKPQCLSVTIETCYQNTAIALAVILASFSNDDAALCAEFGYAADEKCDVVGAAAGVPTFYQVVQVISLAIVCLSGWKSNWTYAPRKHSFWKILTSNYQPVAGVEDDARSDGTDRLSHGGPTGSFLMDSASRQLSRANSRANSRANSRQVSLFGDEYNGVDFTDLGSPEALSRSHAERMRMRKERRTNSRSGGGSGSFGRGGTRSTLEAAAARLSETGAGGGGG
;
A
#
# COMPACT_ATOMS: atom_id res chain seq x y z
N MET A 1 -18.42 -26.85 0.22
CA MET A 1 -17.27 -27.18 1.09
C MET A 1 -15.94 -26.80 0.46
N ALA A 2 -15.61 -27.26 -0.76
CA ALA A 2 -14.34 -26.91 -1.44
C ALA A 2 -14.13 -25.40 -1.66
N PHE A 3 -15.17 -24.66 -2.06
CA PHE A 3 -15.11 -23.20 -2.24
C PHE A 3 -14.88 -22.43 -0.93
N THR A 4 -15.50 -22.86 0.16
CA THR A 4 -15.32 -22.28 1.50
C THR A 4 -13.88 -22.50 1.99
N THR A 5 -13.35 -23.71 1.81
CA THR A 5 -11.95 -24.02 2.15
C THR A 5 -10.98 -23.19 1.30
N PHE A 6 -11.22 -23.07 0.00
CA PHE A 6 -10.43 -22.24 -0.90
C PHE A 6 -10.43 -20.76 -0.47
N SER A 7 -11.61 -20.22 -0.17
CA SER A 7 -11.77 -18.84 0.28
C SER A 7 -11.07 -18.60 1.61
N LEU A 8 -11.14 -19.54 2.55
CA LEU A 8 -10.47 -19.43 3.84
C LEU A 8 -8.94 -19.47 3.69
N VAL A 9 -8.42 -20.44 2.91
CA VAL A 9 -6.97 -20.56 2.64
C VAL A 9 -6.47 -19.34 1.88
N GLY A 10 -7.21 -18.87 0.87
CA GLY A 10 -6.87 -17.67 0.10
C GLY A 10 -6.82 -16.42 0.98
N ASN A 11 -7.83 -16.17 1.80
CA ASN A 11 -7.84 -15.04 2.74
C ASN A 11 -6.71 -15.14 3.78
N GLY A 12 -6.41 -16.34 4.27
CA GLY A 12 -5.30 -16.58 5.20
C GLY A 12 -3.93 -16.27 4.58
N LEU A 13 -3.67 -16.75 3.37
CA LEU A 13 -2.42 -16.43 2.65
C LEU A 13 -2.33 -14.94 2.30
N LEU A 14 -3.46 -14.31 1.95
CA LEU A 14 -3.52 -12.88 1.65
C LEU A 14 -3.23 -12.04 2.90
N LEU A 15 -3.75 -12.43 4.07
CA LEU A 15 -3.40 -11.81 5.35
C LEU A 15 -1.89 -11.87 5.59
N ILE A 16 -1.28 -13.05 5.42
CA ILE A 16 0.15 -13.28 5.64
C ILE A 16 1.00 -12.44 4.67
N LEU A 17 0.61 -12.39 3.39
CA LEU A 17 1.26 -11.56 2.37
C LEU A 17 1.27 -10.09 2.78
N ILE A 18 0.10 -9.53 3.08
CA ILE A 18 -0.05 -8.10 3.40
C ILE A 18 0.68 -7.76 4.69
N PHE A 19 0.51 -8.59 5.71
CA PHE A 19 1.17 -8.40 7.00
C PHE A 19 2.71 -8.38 6.83
N GLY A 20 3.25 -9.33 6.06
CA GLY A 20 4.69 -9.42 5.80
C GLY A 20 5.25 -8.20 5.07
N LEU A 21 4.52 -7.71 4.06
CA LEU A 21 4.87 -6.51 3.31
C LEU A 21 4.74 -5.23 4.17
N ALA A 22 3.63 -5.09 4.89
CA ALA A 22 3.36 -3.93 5.75
C ALA A 22 4.39 -3.80 6.88
N ALA A 23 4.92 -4.92 7.38
CA ALA A 23 6.02 -4.90 8.34
C ALA A 23 7.34 -4.32 7.78
N GLN A 24 7.51 -4.25 6.45
CA GLN A 24 8.68 -3.61 5.84
C GLN A 24 8.57 -2.09 5.76
N VAL A 25 7.36 -1.55 5.83
CA VAL A 25 7.10 -0.12 5.67
C VAL A 25 7.27 0.60 6.99
N ASP A 26 7.91 1.76 6.94
CA ASP A 26 7.99 2.64 8.09
C ASP A 26 6.65 3.32 8.39
N LEU A 27 6.21 3.29 9.65
CA LEU A 27 4.92 3.83 10.05
C LEU A 27 4.83 5.36 9.85
N LEU A 28 5.95 6.09 10.00
CA LEU A 28 5.98 7.53 9.80
C LEU A 28 5.80 7.85 8.32
N GLU A 29 6.46 7.10 7.43
CA GLU A 29 6.27 7.26 5.98
C GLU A 29 4.83 6.98 5.55
N PHE A 30 4.24 5.88 6.05
CA PHE A 30 2.84 5.56 5.81
C PHE A 30 1.91 6.71 6.27
N ARG A 31 2.12 7.22 7.49
CA ARG A 31 1.32 8.33 8.03
C ARG A 31 1.52 9.62 7.26
N GLU A 32 2.72 9.88 6.76
CA GLU A 32 3.03 11.07 5.97
C GLU A 32 2.27 11.07 4.64
N ARG A 33 1.97 9.90 4.05
CA ARG A 33 1.12 9.80 2.85
C ARG A 33 -0.29 10.34 3.08
N PHE A 34 -0.85 10.14 4.27
CA PHE A 34 -2.14 10.74 4.64
C PHE A 34 -2.08 12.26 4.82
N LYS A 35 -0.91 12.84 5.12
CA LYS A 35 -0.74 14.30 5.16
C LYS A 35 -0.58 14.92 3.77
N LYS A 36 -0.13 14.14 2.79
CA LYS A 36 0.01 14.55 1.37
C LYS A 36 -0.89 13.68 0.50
N PRO A 37 -2.22 13.83 0.61
CA PRO A 37 -3.18 12.86 0.07
C PRO A 37 -3.35 12.93 -1.45
N VAL A 38 -2.63 13.77 -2.18
CA VAL A 38 -2.80 13.96 -3.63
C VAL A 38 -2.75 12.63 -4.37
N GLY A 39 -1.76 11.77 -4.08
CA GLY A 39 -1.68 10.43 -4.67
C GLY A 39 -2.86 9.54 -4.29
N ILE A 40 -3.31 9.61 -3.04
CA ILE A 40 -4.47 8.85 -2.55
C ILE A 40 -5.75 9.28 -3.27
N CYS A 41 -6.01 10.57 -3.36
CA CYS A 41 -7.18 11.11 -4.06
C CYS A 41 -7.20 10.74 -5.54
N ILE A 42 -6.05 10.81 -6.23
CA ILE A 42 -5.95 10.41 -7.64
C ILE A 42 -6.28 8.93 -7.77
N GLY A 43 -5.68 8.07 -6.92
CA GLY A 43 -5.99 6.64 -6.89
C GLY A 43 -7.48 6.38 -6.69
N LEU A 44 -8.11 6.99 -5.69
CA LEU A 44 -9.54 6.80 -5.40
C LEU A 44 -10.45 7.27 -6.54
N VAL A 45 -10.16 8.41 -7.16
CA VAL A 45 -10.91 8.92 -8.32
C VAL A 45 -10.77 7.97 -9.50
N CYS A 46 -9.56 7.53 -9.82
CA CYS A 46 -9.39 6.57 -10.91
C CYS A 46 -10.09 5.23 -10.62
N GLN A 47 -9.97 4.73 -9.38
CA GLN A 47 -10.49 3.44 -8.94
C GLN A 47 -12.03 3.39 -8.95
N PHE A 48 -12.69 4.39 -8.38
CA PHE A 48 -14.14 4.33 -8.16
C PHE A 48 -14.96 5.20 -9.11
N LEU A 49 -14.32 6.04 -9.93
CA LEU A 49 -15.02 6.84 -10.94
C LEU A 49 -14.62 6.44 -12.35
N PHE A 50 -13.34 6.58 -12.72
CA PHE A 50 -12.94 6.40 -14.11
C PHE A 50 -12.95 4.95 -14.57
N LEU A 51 -12.49 4.02 -13.74
CA LEU A 51 -12.44 2.61 -14.11
C LEU A 51 -13.85 1.98 -14.20
N PRO A 52 -14.78 2.21 -13.26
CA PRO A 52 -16.17 1.78 -13.38
C PRO A 52 -16.86 2.36 -14.60
N LEU A 53 -16.63 3.65 -14.88
CA LEU A 53 -17.16 4.31 -16.07
C LEU A 53 -16.63 3.68 -17.36
N ALA A 54 -15.34 3.36 -17.41
CA ALA A 54 -14.73 2.67 -18.56
C ALA A 54 -15.31 1.27 -18.75
N GLY A 55 -15.51 0.53 -17.66
CA GLY A 55 -16.19 -0.76 -17.68
C GLY A 55 -17.63 -0.64 -18.18
N PHE A 56 -18.39 0.34 -17.70
CA PHE A 56 -19.74 0.62 -18.18
C PHE A 56 -19.80 0.91 -19.67
N CYS A 57 -18.92 1.77 -20.18
CA CYS A 57 -18.82 2.03 -21.61
C CYS A 57 -18.54 0.74 -22.40
N CYS A 58 -17.62 -0.11 -21.92
CA CYS A 58 -17.33 -1.39 -22.55
C CYS A 58 -18.53 -2.35 -22.48
N VAL A 59 -19.28 -2.36 -21.38
CA VAL A 59 -20.52 -3.13 -21.26
C VAL A 59 -21.55 -2.69 -22.31
N LYS A 60 -21.79 -1.39 -22.47
CA LYS A 60 -22.75 -0.90 -23.48
C LYS A 60 -22.31 -1.18 -24.93
N ILE A 61 -21.01 -1.32 -25.19
CA ILE A 61 -20.47 -1.57 -26.53
C ILE A 61 -20.43 -3.07 -26.86
N PHE A 62 -19.94 -3.89 -25.92
CA PHE A 62 -19.62 -5.30 -26.18
C PHE A 62 -20.60 -6.29 -25.53
N PHE A 63 -21.31 -5.89 -24.48
CA PHE A 63 -22.13 -6.77 -23.65
C PHE A 63 -23.55 -6.24 -23.42
N ALA A 64 -24.07 -5.39 -24.30
CA ALA A 64 -25.37 -4.74 -24.13
C ALA A 64 -26.51 -5.76 -23.91
N ASP A 65 -26.46 -6.89 -24.62
CA ASP A 65 -27.45 -7.97 -24.53
C ASP A 65 -26.92 -9.19 -23.75
N ASN A 66 -25.80 -9.04 -23.02
CA ASN A 66 -25.14 -10.14 -22.32
C ASN A 66 -24.80 -9.77 -20.86
N PRO A 67 -25.79 -9.81 -19.96
CA PRO A 67 -25.57 -9.50 -18.54
C PRO A 67 -24.65 -10.52 -17.85
N VAL A 68 -24.54 -11.75 -18.38
CA VAL A 68 -23.59 -12.78 -17.88
C VAL A 68 -22.15 -12.33 -17.99
N TYR A 69 -21.80 -11.47 -18.95
CA TYR A 69 -20.46 -10.86 -19.02
C TYR A 69 -20.39 -9.46 -18.43
N GLY A 70 -21.41 -8.63 -18.66
CA GLY A 70 -21.33 -7.24 -18.22
C GLY A 70 -21.49 -7.02 -16.73
N VAL A 71 -22.36 -7.78 -16.04
CA VAL A 71 -22.47 -7.69 -14.58
C VAL A 71 -21.14 -8.06 -13.90
N PRO A 72 -20.51 -9.22 -14.20
CA PRO A 72 -19.17 -9.54 -13.70
C PRO A 72 -18.12 -8.48 -14.00
N LEU A 73 -18.13 -7.89 -15.20
CA LEU A 73 -17.18 -6.85 -15.55
C LEU A 73 -17.36 -5.61 -14.67
N LEU A 74 -18.61 -5.12 -14.51
CA LEU A 74 -18.93 -3.97 -13.67
C LEU A 74 -18.55 -4.18 -12.21
N VAL A 75 -18.81 -5.36 -11.66
CA VAL A 75 -18.39 -5.72 -10.31
C VAL A 75 -16.86 -5.73 -10.21
N THR A 76 -16.17 -6.27 -11.23
CA THR A 76 -14.70 -6.34 -11.27
C THR A 76 -14.07 -4.95 -11.28
N VAL A 77 -14.53 -4.06 -12.17
CA VAL A 77 -13.96 -2.70 -12.29
C VAL A 77 -14.38 -1.75 -11.16
N SER A 78 -15.44 -2.09 -10.43
CA SER A 78 -15.91 -1.33 -9.25
C SER A 78 -15.29 -1.78 -7.94
N SER A 79 -14.58 -2.91 -7.96
CA SER A 79 -13.90 -3.46 -6.78
C SER A 79 -12.81 -2.50 -6.30
N PRO A 80 -12.43 -2.54 -5.01
CA PRO A 80 -11.24 -1.85 -4.54
C PRO A 80 -9.96 -2.48 -5.08
N GLY A 81 -8.87 -1.74 -4.95
CA GLY A 81 -7.53 -2.22 -5.26
C GLY A 81 -7.23 -3.52 -4.52
N GLY A 82 -6.64 -4.49 -5.23
CA GLY A 82 -6.28 -5.78 -4.68
C GLY A 82 -4.91 -5.72 -4.02
N SER A 83 -4.76 -6.37 -2.86
CA SER A 83 -3.55 -6.36 -2.04
C SER A 83 -2.25 -6.82 -2.71
N TYR A 84 -2.36 -7.48 -3.86
CA TYR A 84 -1.22 -7.79 -4.72
C TYR A 84 -0.60 -6.55 -5.36
N SER A 85 -1.31 -5.42 -5.47
CA SER A 85 -0.72 -4.13 -5.86
C SER A 85 0.47 -3.77 -4.97
N ASN A 86 0.34 -3.99 -3.66
CA ASN A 86 1.43 -3.80 -2.69
C ASN A 86 2.62 -4.72 -2.98
N TRP A 87 2.35 -5.96 -3.39
CA TRP A 87 3.39 -6.89 -3.79
C TRP A 87 4.11 -6.42 -5.07
N TRP A 88 3.39 -5.96 -6.09
CA TRP A 88 3.97 -5.37 -7.31
C TRP A 88 4.80 -4.11 -7.00
N CYS A 89 4.28 -3.21 -6.17
CA CYS A 89 4.98 -2.01 -5.73
C CYS A 89 6.27 -2.37 -4.98
N SER A 90 6.23 -3.38 -4.11
CA SER A 90 7.41 -3.89 -3.42
C SER A 90 8.42 -4.50 -4.39
N LEU A 91 7.97 -5.37 -5.30
CA LEU A 91 8.81 -6.12 -6.23
C LEU A 91 9.59 -5.19 -7.17
N PHE A 92 8.93 -4.14 -7.66
CA PHE A 92 9.52 -3.17 -8.57
C PHE A 92 10.07 -1.93 -7.87
N ASN A 93 10.01 -1.88 -6.53
CA ASN A 93 10.44 -0.73 -5.74
C ASN A 93 9.79 0.59 -6.20
N ALA A 94 8.48 0.55 -6.48
CA ALA A 94 7.64 1.74 -6.57
C ALA A 94 7.40 2.32 -5.15
N ASP A 95 6.61 3.37 -4.99
CA ASP A 95 6.26 3.91 -3.66
C ASP A 95 5.31 2.95 -2.90
N LEU A 96 5.89 2.04 -2.12
CA LEU A 96 5.13 1.04 -1.35
C LEU A 96 4.29 1.66 -0.22
N PRO A 97 4.79 2.64 0.57
CA PRO A 97 3.97 3.32 1.57
C PRO A 97 2.73 3.99 0.97
N LEU A 98 2.87 4.60 -0.22
CA LEU A 98 1.72 5.19 -0.93
C LEU A 98 0.72 4.11 -1.38
N SER A 99 1.19 2.99 -1.94
CA SER A 99 0.32 1.86 -2.33
C SER A 99 -0.52 1.40 -1.14
N MET A 100 0.10 1.14 0.02
CA MET A 100 -0.61 0.68 1.22
C MET A 100 -1.61 1.72 1.74
N ALA A 101 -1.25 3.00 1.71
CA ALA A 101 -2.15 4.08 2.11
C ALA A 101 -3.38 4.15 1.19
N MET A 102 -3.18 3.98 -0.12
CA MET A 102 -4.26 3.88 -1.11
C MET A 102 -5.11 2.64 -0.90
N THR A 103 -4.52 1.44 -0.72
CA THR A 103 -5.27 0.20 -0.46
C THR A 103 -6.12 0.34 0.81
N THR A 104 -5.57 0.94 1.86
CA THR A 104 -6.30 1.17 3.11
C THR A 104 -7.48 2.12 2.88
N ALA A 105 -7.24 3.26 2.23
CA ALA A 105 -8.29 4.24 1.96
C ALA A 105 -9.37 3.69 1.01
N SER A 106 -8.97 2.95 -0.03
CA SER A 106 -9.90 2.37 -1.00
C SER A 106 -10.71 1.24 -0.37
N SER A 107 -10.11 0.41 0.49
CA SER A 107 -10.83 -0.65 1.21
C SER A 107 -11.88 -0.08 2.16
N LEU A 108 -11.57 1.01 2.87
CA LEU A 108 -12.55 1.68 3.72
C LEU A 108 -13.68 2.32 2.90
N LEU A 109 -13.33 2.98 1.78
CA LEU A 109 -14.31 3.62 0.90
C LEU A 109 -15.18 2.59 0.16
N ALA A 110 -14.65 1.41 -0.15
CA ALA A 110 -15.34 0.35 -0.88
C ALA A 110 -16.63 -0.12 -0.20
N VAL A 111 -16.71 -0.06 1.13
CA VAL A 111 -17.93 -0.40 1.88
C VAL A 111 -19.16 0.34 1.35
N VAL A 112 -18.97 1.59 0.88
CA VAL A 112 -20.04 2.41 0.31
C VAL A 112 -19.90 2.50 -1.22
N ALA A 113 -18.69 2.75 -1.73
CA ALA A 113 -18.48 3.01 -3.15
C ALA A 113 -18.77 1.79 -4.05
N LEU A 114 -18.43 0.57 -3.60
CA LEU A 114 -18.67 -0.64 -4.39
C LEU A 114 -20.18 -0.90 -4.56
N PRO A 115 -21.01 -0.95 -3.49
CA PRO A 115 -22.46 -1.10 -3.65
C PRO A 115 -23.10 0.00 -4.49
N VAL A 116 -22.68 1.27 -4.28
CA VAL A 116 -23.21 2.41 -5.05
C VAL A 116 -22.87 2.27 -6.54
N ASN A 117 -21.62 1.94 -6.89
CA ASN A 117 -21.23 1.77 -8.28
C ASN A 117 -21.97 0.61 -8.95
N ILE A 118 -22.08 -0.53 -8.26
CA ILE A 118 -22.82 -1.69 -8.76
C ILE A 118 -24.28 -1.32 -9.01
N LEU A 119 -24.95 -0.70 -8.03
CA LEU A 119 -26.34 -0.26 -8.15
C LEU A 119 -26.53 0.68 -9.34
N VAL A 120 -25.69 1.71 -9.45
CA VAL A 120 -25.81 2.72 -10.52
C VAL A 120 -25.52 2.13 -11.89
N TYR A 121 -24.38 1.45 -12.08
CA TYR A 121 -23.97 1.03 -13.42
C TYR A 121 -24.76 -0.19 -13.93
N ILE A 122 -25.19 -1.10 -13.05
CA ILE A 122 -25.99 -2.25 -13.47
C ILE A 122 -27.39 -1.80 -13.84
N THR A 123 -28.04 -0.93 -13.05
CA THR A 123 -29.38 -0.40 -13.41
C THR A 123 -29.37 0.39 -14.72
N LEU A 124 -28.29 1.12 -15.01
CA LEU A 124 -28.13 1.84 -16.28
C LEU A 124 -27.77 0.93 -17.47
N ALA A 125 -27.07 -0.17 -17.21
CA ALA A 125 -26.65 -1.11 -18.25
C ALA A 125 -27.80 -2.05 -18.62
N TYR A 126 -28.49 -2.57 -17.60
CA TYR A 126 -29.50 -3.61 -17.67
C TYR A 126 -30.70 -3.24 -16.78
N PRO A 127 -31.64 -2.40 -17.25
CA PRO A 127 -32.80 -1.97 -16.48
C PRO A 127 -33.71 -3.13 -16.05
N ASP A 128 -33.74 -4.20 -16.85
CA ASP A 128 -34.56 -5.39 -16.63
C ASP A 128 -33.80 -6.54 -15.94
N ALA A 129 -32.51 -6.37 -15.65
CA ALA A 129 -31.78 -7.36 -14.87
C ALA A 129 -32.28 -7.32 -13.42
N GLY A 130 -32.59 -8.51 -12.88
CA GLY A 130 -32.95 -8.65 -11.47
C GLY A 130 -31.87 -8.14 -10.51
N ASP A 131 -32.21 -8.08 -9.22
CA ASP A 131 -31.31 -7.54 -8.19
C ASP A 131 -30.02 -8.37 -8.07
N VAL A 132 -28.88 -7.72 -8.23
CA VAL A 132 -27.56 -8.33 -7.97
C VAL A 132 -27.35 -8.45 -6.46
N VAL A 133 -27.21 -9.68 -5.99
CA VAL A 133 -27.06 -9.98 -4.57
C VAL A 133 -25.58 -9.81 -4.17
N LEU A 134 -25.33 -8.76 -3.38
CA LEU A 134 -24.02 -8.56 -2.76
C LEU A 134 -23.83 -9.51 -1.58
N ASP A 135 -22.75 -10.29 -1.61
CA ASP A 135 -22.25 -11.00 -0.43
C ASP A 135 -21.54 -10.01 0.51
N TRP A 136 -22.34 -9.34 1.35
CA TRP A 136 -21.83 -8.42 2.37
C TRP A 136 -20.84 -9.10 3.32
N GLY A 137 -21.07 -10.37 3.67
CA GLY A 137 -20.20 -11.12 4.56
C GLY A 137 -18.80 -11.32 3.96
N GLY A 138 -18.74 -11.81 2.72
CA GLY A 138 -17.49 -11.97 1.97
C GLY A 138 -16.79 -10.64 1.71
N LEU A 139 -17.53 -9.58 1.39
CA LEU A 139 -17.00 -8.23 1.21
C LEU A 139 -16.33 -7.72 2.50
N PHE A 140 -17.06 -7.66 3.62
CA PHE A 140 -16.53 -7.18 4.89
C PHE A 140 -15.35 -8.03 5.38
N LEU A 141 -15.40 -9.35 5.19
CA LEU A 141 -14.30 -10.25 5.53
C LEU A 141 -13.05 -9.91 4.70
N SER A 142 -13.19 -9.79 3.38
CA SER A 142 -12.06 -9.49 2.49
C SER A 142 -11.43 -8.14 2.82
N LEU A 143 -12.23 -7.08 2.96
CA LEU A 143 -11.75 -5.75 3.32
C LEU A 143 -11.14 -5.72 4.72
N GLY A 144 -11.76 -6.41 5.67
CA GLY A 144 -11.28 -6.52 7.04
C GLY A 144 -9.91 -7.20 7.12
N VAL A 145 -9.71 -8.30 6.38
CA VAL A 145 -8.41 -8.99 6.28
C VAL A 145 -7.32 -8.05 5.77
N VAL A 146 -7.61 -7.23 4.76
CA VAL A 146 -6.65 -6.27 4.21
C VAL A 146 -6.27 -5.21 5.24
N VAL A 147 -7.26 -4.56 5.85
CA VAL A 147 -7.03 -3.50 6.84
C VAL A 147 -6.29 -4.04 8.07
N VAL A 148 -6.72 -5.20 8.59
CA VAL A 148 -6.07 -5.85 9.74
C VAL A 148 -4.63 -6.26 9.39
N GLY A 149 -4.39 -6.80 8.20
CA GLY A 149 -3.05 -7.15 7.73
C GLY A 149 -2.11 -5.94 7.68
N ILE A 150 -2.56 -4.82 7.11
CA ILE A 150 -1.76 -3.58 7.02
C ILE A 150 -1.49 -3.02 8.42
N CYS A 151 -2.52 -2.83 9.24
CA CYS A 151 -2.36 -2.28 10.59
C CYS A 151 -1.47 -3.17 11.48
N GLY A 152 -1.68 -4.49 11.43
CA GLY A 152 -0.90 -5.46 12.19
C GLY A 152 0.57 -5.50 11.74
N GLY A 153 0.82 -5.49 10.43
CA GLY A 153 2.16 -5.50 9.87
C GLY A 153 2.93 -4.24 10.24
N LEU A 154 2.34 -3.05 10.06
CA LEU A 154 2.95 -1.77 10.44
C LEU A 154 3.29 -1.73 11.94
N TYR A 155 2.37 -2.21 12.80
CA TYR A 155 2.59 -2.23 14.25
C TYR A 155 3.74 -3.16 14.66
N VAL A 156 3.81 -4.36 14.11
CA VAL A 156 4.90 -5.30 14.42
C VAL A 156 6.22 -4.84 13.82
N GLY A 157 6.21 -4.30 12.60
CA GLY A 157 7.37 -3.72 11.93
C GLY A 157 7.99 -2.59 12.77
N GLN A 158 7.17 -1.72 13.35
CA GLN A 158 7.64 -0.64 14.23
C GLN A 158 8.22 -1.13 15.55
N LYS A 159 7.66 -2.19 16.14
CA LYS A 159 8.11 -2.69 17.45
C LYS A 159 9.29 -3.65 17.39
N LYS A 160 9.45 -4.39 16.30
CA LYS A 160 10.42 -5.49 16.17
C LYS A 160 11.11 -5.47 14.80
N ASP A 161 12.04 -4.53 14.62
CA ASP A 161 12.80 -4.40 13.37
C ASP A 161 13.56 -5.69 12.99
N GLU A 162 14.00 -6.46 13.98
CA GLU A 162 14.67 -7.75 13.79
C GLU A 162 13.81 -8.79 13.05
N TRP A 163 12.48 -8.66 13.11
CA TRP A 163 11.55 -9.61 12.52
C TRP A 163 11.23 -9.28 11.06
N ARG A 164 11.52 -8.06 10.61
CA ARG A 164 11.23 -7.60 9.25
C ARG A 164 11.76 -8.54 8.17
N PRO A 165 13.02 -9.01 8.19
CA PRO A 165 13.53 -9.88 7.13
C PRO A 165 12.78 -11.21 7.03
N ASN A 166 12.39 -11.78 8.17
CA ASN A 166 11.65 -13.05 8.21
C ASN A 166 10.20 -12.87 7.76
N LEU A 167 9.55 -11.79 8.21
CA LEU A 167 8.19 -11.44 7.79
C LEU A 167 8.13 -11.14 6.28
N ASN A 168 9.16 -10.50 5.71
CA ASN A 168 9.26 -10.28 4.27
C ASN A 168 9.31 -11.60 3.51
N LYS A 169 10.16 -12.54 3.94
CA LYS A 169 10.27 -13.87 3.32
C LYS A 169 8.95 -14.63 3.36
N ILE A 170 8.31 -14.68 4.54
CA ILE A 170 7.03 -15.36 4.74
C ILE A 170 5.95 -14.72 3.86
N GLY A 171 5.85 -13.38 3.84
CA GLY A 171 4.89 -12.67 3.01
C GLY A 171 5.08 -12.94 1.52
N ASN A 172 6.33 -12.87 1.03
CA ASN A 172 6.64 -13.17 -0.37
C ASN A 172 6.33 -14.63 -0.75
N THR A 173 6.63 -15.59 0.13
CA THR A 173 6.25 -17.00 -0.05
C THR A 173 4.74 -17.17 -0.11
N ALA A 174 3.98 -16.47 0.74
CA ALA A 174 2.51 -16.49 0.69
C ALA A 174 1.97 -15.91 -0.62
N GLY A 175 2.58 -14.84 -1.15
CA GLY A 175 2.24 -14.28 -2.46
C GLY A 175 2.45 -15.28 -3.60
N VAL A 176 3.59 -15.98 -3.61
CA VAL A 176 3.85 -17.05 -4.60
C VAL A 176 2.86 -18.21 -4.45
N ALA A 177 2.56 -18.62 -3.21
CA ALA A 177 1.59 -19.68 -2.94
C ALA A 177 0.18 -19.31 -3.42
N LEU A 178 -0.25 -18.05 -3.27
CA LEU A 178 -1.52 -17.57 -3.79
C LEU A 178 -1.57 -17.60 -5.33
N ILE A 179 -0.48 -17.33 -6.04
CA ILE A 179 -0.41 -17.46 -7.50
C ILE A 179 -0.64 -18.93 -7.90
N PHE A 180 0.04 -19.87 -7.25
CA PHE A 180 -0.17 -21.30 -7.51
C PHE A 180 -1.58 -21.76 -7.16
N LEU A 181 -2.15 -21.27 -6.05
CA LEU A 181 -3.52 -21.55 -5.65
C LEU A 181 -4.51 -21.06 -6.72
N GLY A 182 -4.30 -19.87 -7.27
CA GLY A 182 -5.11 -19.32 -8.37
C GLY A 182 -5.00 -20.15 -9.66
N LEU A 183 -3.79 -20.55 -10.06
CA LEU A 183 -3.56 -21.40 -11.24
C LEU A 183 -4.21 -22.79 -11.09
N PHE A 184 -4.12 -23.39 -9.90
CA PHE A 184 -4.76 -24.67 -9.61
C PHE A 184 -6.28 -24.58 -9.75
N PHE A 185 -6.91 -23.53 -9.22
CA PHE A 185 -8.35 -23.33 -9.33
C PHE A 185 -8.79 -23.08 -10.78
N SER A 186 -8.07 -22.24 -11.52
CA SER A 186 -8.36 -21.97 -12.93
C SER A 186 -8.27 -23.22 -13.81
N SER A 187 -7.39 -24.17 -13.46
CA SER A 187 -7.20 -25.42 -14.21
C SER A 187 -8.31 -26.46 -14.00
N ASN A 188 -9.20 -26.25 -13.01
CA ASN A 188 -10.30 -27.17 -12.68
C ASN A 188 -11.68 -26.67 -13.16
N SER A 189 -11.75 -25.54 -13.88
CA SER A 189 -13.03 -25.06 -14.44
C SER A 189 -13.40 -25.84 -15.71
N SER A 190 -14.69 -26.19 -15.84
CA SER A 190 -15.23 -26.96 -16.97
C SER A 190 -15.46 -26.12 -18.23
N SER A 191 -15.30 -24.79 -18.14
CA SER A 191 -15.51 -23.86 -19.25
C SER A 191 -14.20 -23.15 -19.64
N PRO A 192 -13.54 -23.53 -20.75
CA PRO A 192 -12.25 -22.97 -21.11
C PRO A 192 -12.36 -21.49 -21.49
N ILE A 193 -11.63 -20.64 -20.76
CA ILE A 193 -11.55 -19.18 -20.98
C ILE A 193 -11.09 -18.83 -22.41
N TRP A 194 -10.36 -19.74 -23.04
CA TRP A 194 -9.76 -19.58 -24.37
C TRP A 194 -10.72 -19.80 -25.54
N ALA A 195 -11.93 -20.31 -25.29
CA ALA A 195 -12.93 -20.61 -26.31
C ALA A 195 -14.08 -19.57 -26.35
N ARG A 196 -13.79 -18.31 -26.01
CA ARG A 196 -14.79 -17.21 -25.98
C ARG A 196 -14.75 -16.37 -27.26
N ASP A 197 -15.84 -15.64 -27.51
CA ASP A 197 -15.93 -14.69 -28.62
C ASP A 197 -14.95 -13.51 -28.47
N SER A 198 -14.57 -12.91 -29.58
CA SER A 198 -13.76 -11.69 -29.68
C SER A 198 -14.26 -10.54 -28.80
N ASN A 199 -15.58 -10.35 -28.68
CA ASN A 199 -16.19 -9.33 -27.83
C ASN A 199 -15.85 -9.53 -26.35
N PHE A 200 -15.79 -10.78 -25.87
CA PHE A 200 -15.39 -11.09 -24.49
C PHE A 200 -13.97 -10.60 -24.21
N TYR A 201 -13.03 -10.89 -25.11
CA TYR A 201 -11.64 -10.49 -24.94
C TYR A 201 -11.47 -8.97 -25.01
N ALA A 202 -12.10 -8.32 -26.00
CA ALA A 202 -12.02 -6.87 -26.17
C ALA A 202 -12.67 -6.14 -24.98
N GLY A 203 -13.91 -6.48 -24.65
CA GLY A 203 -14.68 -5.83 -23.59
C GLY A 203 -14.07 -5.99 -22.21
N THR A 204 -13.42 -7.13 -21.91
CA THR A 204 -12.75 -7.35 -20.62
C THR A 204 -11.36 -6.69 -20.56
N THR A 205 -10.64 -6.63 -21.69
CA THR A 205 -9.26 -6.09 -21.74
C THR A 205 -9.23 -4.57 -21.70
N LEU A 206 -10.12 -3.91 -22.46
CA LEU A 206 -10.06 -2.47 -22.70
C LEU A 206 -10.16 -1.62 -21.41
N PRO A 207 -11.07 -1.90 -20.45
CA PRO A 207 -11.13 -1.13 -19.21
C PRO A 207 -9.81 -1.18 -18.43
N CYS A 208 -9.17 -2.35 -18.37
CA CYS A 208 -7.89 -2.52 -17.67
C CYS A 208 -6.77 -1.67 -18.30
N LEU A 209 -6.63 -1.75 -19.62
CA LEU A 209 -5.61 -0.97 -20.35
C LEU A 209 -5.89 0.54 -20.29
N PHE A 210 -7.15 0.92 -20.41
CA PHE A 210 -7.59 2.31 -20.29
C PHE A 210 -7.29 2.85 -18.89
N GLY A 211 -7.65 2.11 -17.84
CA GLY A 211 -7.34 2.45 -16.46
C GLY A 211 -5.85 2.69 -16.26
N LEU A 212 -5.01 1.84 -16.84
CA LEU A 212 -3.56 1.93 -16.73
C LEU A 212 -2.99 3.20 -17.35
N VAL A 213 -3.39 3.49 -18.58
CA VAL A 213 -2.92 4.69 -19.29
C VAL A 213 -3.44 5.94 -18.59
N LEU A 214 -4.73 5.95 -18.23
CA LEU A 214 -5.38 7.10 -17.62
C LEU A 214 -4.81 7.41 -16.23
N SER A 215 -4.63 6.41 -15.37
CA SER A 215 -4.10 6.62 -14.02
C SER A 215 -2.65 7.14 -14.07
N LEU A 216 -1.84 6.60 -15.00
CA LEU A 216 -0.46 7.05 -15.17
C LEU A 216 -0.41 8.48 -15.69
N ALA A 217 -1.23 8.80 -16.69
CA ALA A 217 -1.33 10.13 -17.26
C ALA A 217 -1.84 11.15 -16.22
N PHE A 218 -2.86 10.79 -15.44
CA PHE A 218 -3.44 11.67 -14.43
C PHE A 218 -2.46 11.91 -13.26
N ALA A 219 -1.81 10.85 -12.77
CA ALA A 219 -0.77 10.98 -11.74
C ALA A 219 0.40 11.86 -12.22
N TYR A 220 0.83 11.68 -13.47
CA TYR A 220 1.89 12.48 -14.08
C TYR A 220 1.48 13.94 -14.28
N ALA A 221 0.24 14.20 -14.74
CA ALA A 221 -0.30 15.54 -14.91
C ALA A 221 -0.41 16.31 -13.59
N CYS A 222 -0.72 15.60 -12.50
CA CYS A 222 -0.71 16.13 -11.13
C CYS A 222 0.69 16.29 -10.53
N ARG A 223 1.75 16.05 -11.31
CA ARG A 223 3.16 16.25 -10.94
C ARG A 223 3.61 15.40 -9.74
N LEU A 224 3.06 14.20 -9.60
CA LEU A 224 3.58 13.25 -8.62
C LEU A 224 5.02 12.81 -9.00
N PRO A 225 5.86 12.48 -8.01
CA PRO A 225 7.13 11.81 -8.25
C PRO A 225 6.93 10.52 -9.05
N LYS A 226 7.87 10.18 -9.94
CA LYS A 226 7.76 9.00 -10.82
C LYS A 226 7.45 7.68 -10.08
N PRO A 227 8.08 7.37 -8.91
CA PRO A 227 7.72 6.18 -8.14
C PRO A 227 6.28 6.18 -7.62
N GLN A 228 5.73 7.37 -7.33
CA GLN A 228 4.35 7.54 -6.91
C GLN A 228 3.38 7.42 -8.09
N CYS A 229 3.73 7.96 -9.26
CA CYS A 229 2.94 7.75 -10.46
C CYS A 229 2.79 6.25 -10.77
N LEU A 230 3.89 5.50 -10.67
CA LEU A 230 3.87 4.06 -10.88
C LEU A 230 3.00 3.35 -9.83
N SER A 231 3.12 3.71 -8.54
CA SER A 231 2.26 3.13 -7.49
C SER A 231 0.78 3.42 -7.71
N VAL A 232 0.40 4.66 -8.07
CA VAL A 232 -0.99 5.02 -8.37
C VAL A 232 -1.53 4.19 -9.52
N THR A 233 -0.71 3.96 -10.56
CA THR A 233 -1.08 3.11 -11.69
C THR A 233 -1.23 1.65 -11.32
N ILE A 234 -0.29 1.10 -10.55
CA ILE A 234 -0.38 -0.30 -10.08
C ILE A 234 -1.65 -0.49 -9.25
N GLU A 235 -1.90 0.41 -8.31
CA GLU A 235 -3.05 0.32 -7.40
C GLU A 235 -4.39 0.43 -8.13
N THR A 236 -4.51 1.38 -9.08
CA THR A 236 -5.75 1.60 -9.84
C THR A 236 -6.08 0.40 -10.72
N CYS A 237 -5.08 -0.23 -11.32
CA CYS A 237 -5.30 -1.27 -12.32
C CYS A 237 -5.46 -2.66 -11.71
N TYR A 238 -4.78 -2.91 -10.60
CA TYR A 238 -4.84 -4.20 -9.94
C TYR A 238 -6.12 -4.31 -9.13
N GLN A 239 -7.17 -4.84 -9.74
CA GLN A 239 -8.46 -5.02 -9.11
C GLN A 239 -8.48 -6.24 -8.20
N ASN A 240 -9.27 -6.18 -7.12
CA ASN A 240 -9.55 -7.35 -6.31
C ASN A 240 -10.60 -8.25 -6.97
N THR A 241 -10.13 -9.11 -7.87
CA THR A 241 -10.96 -10.07 -8.61
C THR A 241 -11.61 -11.14 -7.73
N ALA A 242 -11.11 -11.37 -6.51
CA ALA A 242 -11.70 -12.32 -5.56
C ALA A 242 -13.04 -11.82 -5.00
N ILE A 243 -13.17 -10.51 -4.74
CA ILE A 243 -14.45 -9.90 -4.36
C ILE A 243 -15.45 -10.05 -5.50
N ALA A 244 -15.03 -9.76 -6.73
CA ALA A 244 -15.88 -9.93 -7.89
C ALA A 244 -16.35 -11.37 -8.09
N LEU A 245 -15.44 -12.34 -7.96
CA LEU A 245 -15.77 -13.75 -8.04
C LEU A 245 -16.74 -14.20 -6.93
N ALA A 246 -16.59 -13.69 -5.70
CA ALA A 246 -17.50 -13.99 -4.61
C ALA A 246 -18.92 -13.47 -4.87
N VAL A 247 -19.06 -12.22 -5.37
CA VAL A 247 -20.36 -11.65 -5.75
C VAL A 247 -21.00 -12.44 -6.88
N ILE A 248 -20.22 -12.85 -7.88
CA ILE A 248 -20.70 -13.71 -8.98
C ILE A 248 -21.22 -15.02 -8.43
N LEU A 249 -20.44 -15.70 -7.60
CA LEU A 249 -20.87 -16.97 -7.04
C LEU A 249 -22.11 -16.82 -6.15
N ALA A 250 -22.27 -15.71 -5.43
CA ALA A 250 -23.48 -15.45 -4.65
C ALA A 250 -24.71 -15.10 -5.52
N SER A 251 -24.50 -14.40 -6.64
CA SER A 251 -25.58 -13.94 -7.53
C SER A 251 -26.02 -15.01 -8.53
N PHE A 252 -25.10 -15.90 -8.95
CA PHE A 252 -25.32 -16.91 -9.98
C PHE A 252 -25.30 -18.37 -9.44
N SER A 253 -25.23 -18.60 -8.11
CA SER A 253 -25.11 -19.95 -7.51
C SER A 253 -26.31 -20.88 -7.70
N ASN A 254 -27.41 -20.42 -8.28
CA ASN A 254 -28.55 -21.25 -8.60
C ASN A 254 -28.51 -21.50 -10.10
N ASP A 255 -28.37 -22.76 -10.50
CA ASP A 255 -28.53 -23.23 -11.89
C ASP A 255 -29.96 -22.92 -12.35
N ASP A 256 -30.24 -21.66 -12.66
CA ASP A 256 -31.48 -21.25 -13.28
C ASP A 256 -31.45 -21.82 -14.69
N ALA A 257 -32.06 -23.01 -14.85
CA ALA A 257 -32.37 -23.58 -16.15
C ALA A 257 -33.11 -22.55 -17.05
N ALA A 258 -33.78 -21.57 -16.43
CA ALA A 258 -34.36 -20.40 -17.09
C ALA A 258 -33.31 -19.46 -17.72
N LEU A 259 -32.24 -19.10 -17.00
CA LEU A 259 -31.12 -18.31 -17.54
C LEU A 259 -30.42 -19.08 -18.67
N CYS A 260 -30.23 -20.39 -18.51
CA CYS A 260 -29.66 -21.25 -19.56
C CYS A 260 -30.49 -21.26 -20.85
N ALA A 261 -31.82 -21.35 -20.72
CA ALA A 261 -32.74 -21.29 -21.85
C ALA A 261 -32.77 -19.91 -22.51
N GLU A 262 -32.65 -18.83 -21.71
CA GLU A 262 -32.57 -17.44 -22.20
C GLU A 262 -31.28 -17.17 -22.98
N PHE A 263 -30.16 -17.80 -22.59
CA PHE A 263 -28.88 -17.74 -23.31
C PHE A 263 -28.74 -18.77 -24.44
N GLY A 264 -29.79 -19.52 -24.77
CA GLY A 264 -29.80 -20.46 -25.89
C GLY A 264 -28.98 -21.73 -25.70
N TYR A 265 -28.62 -22.07 -24.45
CA TYR A 265 -28.01 -23.37 -24.14
C TYR A 265 -29.07 -24.47 -24.19
N ALA A 266 -28.82 -25.54 -24.95
CA ALA A 266 -29.74 -26.67 -25.09
C ALA A 266 -29.85 -27.45 -23.77
N ALA A 267 -31.01 -28.05 -23.49
CA ALA A 267 -31.30 -28.75 -22.23
C ALA A 267 -30.37 -29.94 -21.91
N ASP A 268 -29.65 -30.46 -22.92
CA ASP A 268 -28.69 -31.56 -22.79
C ASP A 268 -27.22 -31.09 -22.64
N GLU A 269 -26.93 -29.79 -22.79
CA GLU A 269 -25.60 -29.21 -22.57
C GLU A 269 -25.47 -28.76 -21.11
N LYS A 270 -24.36 -29.11 -20.43
CA LYS A 270 -24.05 -28.59 -19.08
C LYS A 270 -23.87 -27.07 -19.17
N CYS A 271 -24.95 -26.34 -18.96
CA CYS A 271 -24.96 -24.90 -18.90
C CYS A 271 -24.17 -24.43 -17.67
N ASP A 272 -22.97 -23.88 -17.88
CA ASP A 272 -22.08 -23.36 -16.83
C ASP A 272 -22.08 -21.83 -16.86
N VAL A 273 -23.23 -21.21 -16.55
CA VAL A 273 -23.38 -19.74 -16.47
C VAL A 273 -22.41 -19.17 -15.44
N VAL A 274 -22.23 -19.88 -14.33
CA VAL A 274 -21.27 -19.53 -13.28
C VAL A 274 -19.84 -19.49 -13.84
N GLY A 275 -19.42 -20.50 -14.60
CA GLY A 275 -18.12 -20.53 -15.27
C GLY A 275 -17.96 -19.46 -16.34
N ALA A 276 -19.04 -19.13 -17.07
CA ALA A 276 -19.06 -18.01 -18.02
C ALA A 276 -18.87 -16.65 -17.32
N ALA A 277 -19.64 -16.39 -16.27
CA ALA A 277 -19.55 -15.17 -15.48
C ALA A 277 -18.21 -15.06 -14.74
N ALA A 278 -17.75 -16.14 -14.09
CA ALA A 278 -16.45 -16.23 -13.42
C ALA A 278 -15.27 -16.10 -14.39
N GLY A 279 -15.48 -16.41 -15.68
CA GLY A 279 -14.50 -16.22 -16.73
C GLY A 279 -14.04 -14.77 -16.87
N VAL A 280 -14.93 -13.79 -16.63
CA VAL A 280 -14.63 -12.36 -16.77
C VAL A 280 -13.56 -11.88 -15.78
N PRO A 281 -13.74 -11.97 -14.44
CA PRO A 281 -12.68 -11.57 -13.50
C PRO A 281 -11.43 -12.41 -13.63
N THR A 282 -11.55 -13.68 -14.03
CA THR A 282 -10.39 -14.56 -14.25
C THR A 282 -9.56 -14.11 -15.44
N PHE A 283 -10.20 -13.76 -16.56
CA PHE A 283 -9.49 -13.23 -17.72
C PHE A 283 -8.96 -11.82 -17.45
N TYR A 284 -9.73 -10.96 -16.77
CA TYR A 284 -9.27 -9.65 -16.32
C TYR A 284 -8.00 -9.76 -15.45
N GLN A 285 -7.94 -10.77 -14.56
CA GLN A 285 -6.77 -11.07 -13.74
C GLN A 285 -5.52 -11.37 -14.59
N VAL A 286 -5.67 -12.12 -15.69
CA VAL A 286 -4.57 -12.40 -16.62
C VAL A 286 -4.11 -11.11 -17.31
N VAL A 287 -5.05 -10.31 -17.81
CA VAL A 287 -4.76 -9.04 -18.48
C VAL A 287 -4.03 -8.07 -17.56
N GLN A 288 -4.49 -7.88 -16.31
CA GLN A 288 -3.86 -6.96 -15.37
C GLN A 288 -2.45 -7.43 -14.98
N VAL A 289 -2.21 -8.74 -14.80
CA VAL A 289 -0.87 -9.28 -14.49
C VAL A 289 0.11 -9.03 -15.63
N ILE A 290 -0.29 -9.32 -16.88
CA ILE A 290 0.58 -9.14 -18.05
C ILE A 290 0.86 -7.65 -18.30
N SER A 291 -0.19 -6.82 -18.30
CA SER A 291 -0.06 -5.38 -18.56
C SER A 291 0.75 -4.67 -17.48
N LEU A 292 0.56 -5.02 -16.21
CA LEU A 292 1.37 -4.49 -15.11
C LEU A 292 2.81 -4.97 -15.17
N ALA A 293 3.07 -6.23 -15.55
CA ALA A 293 4.44 -6.70 -15.75
C ALA A 293 5.19 -5.83 -16.78
N ILE A 294 4.55 -5.55 -17.93
CA ILE A 294 5.10 -4.70 -18.98
C ILE A 294 5.38 -3.28 -18.45
N VAL A 295 4.42 -2.69 -17.74
CA VAL A 295 4.50 -1.31 -17.25
C VAL A 295 5.51 -1.17 -16.13
N CYS A 296 5.59 -2.13 -15.23
CA CYS A 296 6.56 -2.15 -14.14
C CYS A 296 8.00 -2.37 -14.67
N LEU A 297 8.18 -3.29 -15.63
CA LEU A 297 9.48 -3.50 -16.29
C LEU A 297 9.92 -2.24 -17.05
N SER A 298 9.02 -1.63 -17.81
CA SER A 298 9.24 -0.36 -18.51
C SER A 298 9.55 0.79 -17.56
N GLY A 299 8.81 0.90 -16.44
CA GLY A 299 9.00 1.90 -15.40
C GLY A 299 10.36 1.78 -14.74
N TRP A 300 10.74 0.56 -14.34
CA TRP A 300 12.07 0.30 -13.80
C TRP A 300 13.18 0.66 -14.80
N LYS A 301 13.07 0.21 -16.06
CA LYS A 301 14.06 0.53 -17.11
C LYS A 301 14.15 2.03 -17.42
N SER A 302 13.10 2.79 -17.12
CA SER A 302 13.04 4.25 -17.34
C SER A 302 13.45 5.09 -16.12
N ASN A 303 13.93 4.46 -15.03
CA ASN A 303 14.20 5.11 -13.73
C ASN A 303 12.95 5.78 -13.13
N TRP A 304 11.80 5.09 -13.19
CA TRP A 304 10.58 5.50 -12.49
C TRP A 304 10.40 4.79 -11.15
N THR A 305 11.33 3.93 -10.75
CA THR A 305 11.33 3.24 -9.47
C THR A 305 12.48 3.72 -8.59
N TYR A 306 12.48 3.38 -7.30
CA TYR A 306 13.61 3.66 -6.41
C TYR A 306 14.83 2.78 -6.72
N ALA A 307 14.64 1.62 -7.36
CA ALA A 307 15.72 0.74 -7.76
C ALA A 307 16.46 1.25 -9.02
N PRO A 308 17.82 1.29 -9.04
CA PRO A 308 18.57 1.73 -10.20
C PRO A 308 18.37 0.85 -11.45
N ARG A 309 18.34 1.46 -12.65
CA ARG A 309 18.27 0.74 -13.94
C ARG A 309 19.42 -0.26 -14.17
N LYS A 310 20.61 0.01 -13.62
CA LYS A 310 21.83 -0.78 -13.86
C LYS A 310 21.88 -2.10 -13.07
N HIS A 311 21.07 -2.25 -12.03
CA HIS A 311 21.06 -3.47 -11.23
C HIS A 311 20.44 -4.65 -12.00
N SER A 312 20.91 -5.87 -11.71
CA SER A 312 20.30 -7.08 -12.26
C SER A 312 18.88 -7.24 -11.71
N PHE A 313 17.98 -7.82 -12.50
CA PHE A 313 16.59 -8.08 -12.10
C PHE A 313 16.53 -8.84 -10.76
N TRP A 314 17.32 -9.91 -10.61
CA TRP A 314 17.40 -10.68 -9.37
C TRP A 314 17.79 -9.85 -8.13
N LYS A 315 18.67 -8.87 -8.29
CA LYS A 315 19.09 -7.99 -7.20
C LYS A 315 17.95 -7.06 -6.77
N ILE A 316 17.07 -6.69 -7.71
CA ILE A 316 15.94 -5.80 -7.45
C ILE A 316 14.81 -6.53 -6.74
N LEU A 317 14.56 -7.79 -7.11
CA LEU A 317 13.56 -8.61 -6.43
C LEU A 317 13.94 -8.95 -4.97
N THR A 318 15.23 -8.95 -4.66
CA THR A 318 15.75 -9.39 -3.35
C THR A 318 16.17 -8.25 -2.43
N SER A 319 16.31 -7.03 -2.94
CA SER A 319 16.77 -5.87 -2.17
C SER A 319 15.63 -4.86 -1.98
N ASN A 320 15.57 -4.25 -0.80
CA ASN A 320 14.62 -3.19 -0.50
C ASN A 320 15.26 -1.82 -0.79
N TYR A 321 14.70 -1.05 -1.71
CA TYR A 321 15.12 0.33 -2.05
C TYR A 321 14.13 1.39 -1.56
N GLN A 322 13.17 1.04 -0.69
CA GLN A 322 12.27 2.03 -0.13
C GLN A 322 13.06 3.08 0.69
N PRO A 323 12.62 4.35 0.68
CA PRO A 323 13.15 5.35 1.60
C PRO A 323 12.93 4.88 3.06
N VAL A 324 13.80 5.31 3.95
CA VAL A 324 13.63 5.12 5.39
C VAL A 324 13.65 6.49 6.04
N ALA A 325 12.58 6.83 6.76
CA ALA A 325 12.46 8.10 7.46
C ALA A 325 13.61 8.31 8.45
N GLY A 326 14.32 9.43 8.34
CA GLY A 326 15.33 9.86 9.31
C GLY A 326 16.80 9.63 8.91
N VAL A 327 17.06 9.08 7.72
CA VAL A 327 18.40 9.11 7.11
C VAL A 327 18.44 10.29 6.14
N GLU A 328 19.11 11.38 6.53
CA GLU A 328 19.43 12.46 5.60
C GLU A 328 20.23 11.92 4.41
N ASP A 329 19.92 12.42 3.21
CA ASP A 329 20.49 12.03 1.90
C ASP A 329 22.03 12.25 1.83
N ASP A 330 22.83 11.47 2.55
CA ASP A 330 24.30 11.43 2.36
C ASP A 330 24.70 10.60 1.12
N ALA A 331 23.77 9.83 0.54
CA ALA A 331 24.04 8.93 -0.58
C ALA A 331 23.93 9.58 -1.98
N ARG A 332 23.85 10.91 -2.07
CA ARG A 332 23.83 11.64 -3.36
C ARG A 332 25.17 12.19 -3.84
N SER A 333 26.27 11.95 -3.11
CA SER A 333 27.61 12.46 -3.50
C SER A 333 28.55 11.43 -4.14
N ASP A 334 28.23 10.14 -4.17
CA ASP A 334 29.19 9.12 -4.66
C ASP A 334 29.01 8.80 -6.16
N GLY A 335 29.02 9.86 -6.97
CA GLY A 335 28.89 9.82 -8.43
C GLY A 335 30.04 10.48 -9.17
N THR A 336 31.20 10.69 -8.53
CA THR A 336 32.42 11.17 -9.18
C THR A 336 33.35 10.01 -9.48
N ASP A 337 32.98 9.20 -10.48
CA ASP A 337 33.95 8.37 -11.16
C ASP A 337 34.76 9.21 -12.16
N ARG A 338 36.06 8.95 -12.11
CA ARG A 338 37.16 9.72 -12.69
C ARG A 338 37.05 9.85 -14.22
N LEU A 339 37.48 11.03 -14.67
CA LEU A 339 37.80 11.41 -16.05
C LEU A 339 38.75 10.41 -16.73
N SER A 340 38.42 9.97 -17.96
CA SER A 340 39.32 10.08 -19.13
C SER A 340 38.66 9.62 -20.44
N HIS A 341 38.90 10.40 -21.49
CA HIS A 341 38.68 10.19 -22.93
C HIS A 341 37.36 10.65 -23.60
N GLY A 342 37.43 11.83 -24.24
CA GLY A 342 37.47 11.89 -25.71
C GLY A 342 36.21 12.30 -26.49
N GLY A 343 36.07 13.61 -26.77
CA GLY A 343 35.54 14.11 -28.06
C GLY A 343 34.05 14.52 -28.15
N PRO A 344 33.69 15.48 -29.02
CA PRO A 344 32.67 16.49 -28.73
C PRO A 344 31.40 16.41 -29.59
N THR A 345 30.33 17.06 -29.09
CA THR A 345 29.10 17.64 -29.74
C THR A 345 27.89 17.32 -28.86
N GLY A 346 26.92 18.18 -28.57
CA GLY A 346 26.63 19.58 -28.83
C GLY A 346 25.21 19.77 -28.30
N SER A 347 24.99 20.62 -27.29
CA SER A 347 23.68 21.13 -26.82
C SER A 347 23.89 21.93 -25.53
N PHE A 348 24.69 22.99 -25.63
CA PHE A 348 24.75 24.05 -24.63
C PHE A 348 23.67 25.06 -25.03
N LEU A 349 22.57 25.18 -24.27
CA LEU A 349 21.72 26.40 -24.16
C LEU A 349 20.39 26.17 -23.38
N MET A 350 20.29 25.20 -22.47
CA MET A 350 19.09 25.07 -21.60
C MET A 350 19.38 24.69 -20.14
N ASP A 351 20.63 24.90 -19.68
CA ASP A 351 21.09 24.49 -18.35
C ASP A 351 21.61 25.67 -17.49
N SER A 352 21.60 26.89 -18.04
CA SER A 352 22.01 28.10 -17.31
C SER A 352 20.86 28.71 -16.50
N ALA A 353 19.60 28.63 -16.97
CA ALA A 353 18.44 29.22 -16.30
C ALA A 353 18.00 28.43 -15.06
N SER A 354 18.03 27.09 -15.12
CA SER A 354 17.67 26.17 -14.03
C SER A 354 18.69 26.20 -12.88
N ARG A 355 19.98 26.38 -13.19
CA ARG A 355 21.03 26.53 -12.16
C ARG A 355 20.99 27.87 -11.45
N GLN A 356 20.55 28.94 -12.13
CA GLN A 356 20.41 30.25 -11.50
C GLN A 356 19.19 30.33 -10.56
N LEU A 357 18.05 29.71 -10.94
CA LEU A 357 16.88 29.62 -10.03
C LEU A 357 17.16 28.77 -8.78
N SER A 358 17.90 27.66 -8.92
CA SER A 358 18.30 26.81 -7.79
C SER A 358 19.24 27.55 -6.81
N ARG A 359 20.18 28.35 -7.32
CA ARG A 359 21.09 29.17 -6.49
C ARG A 359 20.39 30.36 -5.83
N ALA A 360 19.37 30.93 -6.47
CA ALA A 360 18.57 32.01 -5.87
C ALA A 360 17.71 31.49 -4.70
N ASN A 361 17.11 30.30 -4.84
CA ASN A 361 16.27 29.70 -3.81
C ASN A 361 17.10 29.22 -2.59
N SER A 362 18.32 28.72 -2.83
CA SER A 362 19.28 28.36 -1.77
C SER A 362 19.75 29.58 -0.95
N ARG A 363 19.96 30.74 -1.60
CA ARG A 363 20.36 31.98 -0.91
C ARG A 363 19.21 32.63 -0.13
N ALA A 364 17.96 32.47 -0.57
CA ALA A 364 16.78 32.95 0.16
C ALA A 364 16.55 32.15 1.45
N ASN A 365 16.72 30.82 1.40
CA ASN A 365 16.58 29.96 2.57
C ASN A 365 17.71 30.14 3.60
N SER A 366 18.94 30.41 3.15
CA SER A 366 20.06 30.72 4.04
C SER A 366 19.84 32.02 4.82
N ARG A 367 19.26 33.07 4.20
CA ARG A 367 18.98 34.34 4.88
C ARG A 367 17.79 34.29 5.85
N ALA A 368 16.83 33.39 5.64
CA ALA A 368 15.72 33.18 6.58
C ALA A 368 16.19 32.46 7.86
N ASN A 369 17.12 31.51 7.73
CA ASN A 369 17.64 30.75 8.87
C ASN A 369 18.65 31.57 9.72
N SER A 370 19.41 32.49 9.11
CA SER A 370 20.32 33.38 9.85
C SER A 370 19.63 34.42 10.74
N ARG A 371 18.35 34.72 10.50
CA ARG A 371 17.57 35.66 11.35
C ARG A 371 16.89 35.00 12.56
N GLN A 372 16.83 33.67 12.59
CA GLN A 372 16.22 32.92 13.71
C GLN A 372 17.27 32.45 14.74
N VAL A 373 18.56 32.52 14.39
CA VAL A 373 19.69 32.10 15.23
C VAL A 373 20.34 33.28 15.99
N SER A 374 19.93 34.52 15.74
CA SER A 374 20.47 35.71 16.43
C SER A 374 19.69 36.15 17.68
N LEU A 375 18.81 35.30 18.24
CA LEU A 375 17.96 35.62 19.40
C LEU A 375 18.26 34.81 20.67
N PHE A 376 19.33 34.02 20.66
CA PHE A 376 19.86 33.38 21.86
C PHE A 376 21.39 33.49 21.84
N GLY A 377 21.87 34.61 22.36
CA GLY A 377 23.27 34.81 22.69
C GLY A 377 23.63 34.23 24.05
N ASP A 378 24.92 33.92 24.16
CA ASP A 378 25.76 33.86 25.35
C ASP A 378 25.65 32.63 26.27
N GLU A 379 26.59 31.69 26.11
CA GLU A 379 27.63 31.44 27.13
C GLU A 379 28.68 30.41 26.67
N TYR A 380 29.91 30.61 27.16
CA TYR A 380 31.14 29.78 27.04
C TYR A 380 32.05 29.93 25.80
N ASN A 381 33.07 30.76 26.01
CA ASN A 381 34.34 30.80 25.28
C ASN A 381 35.19 29.54 25.50
N GLY A 382 35.90 29.16 24.43
CA GLY A 382 37.33 28.82 24.50
C GLY A 382 37.71 27.35 24.39
N VAL A 383 38.03 26.89 23.17
CA VAL A 383 39.16 25.97 22.92
C VAL A 383 39.68 26.23 21.49
N ASP A 384 40.98 26.54 21.39
CA ASP A 384 41.75 26.64 20.16
C ASP A 384 42.15 25.23 19.67
N PHE A 385 41.97 24.93 18.39
CA PHE A 385 42.33 23.65 17.78
C PHE A 385 43.18 23.87 16.52
N THR A 386 44.41 24.31 16.75
CA THR A 386 45.53 24.02 15.83
C THR A 386 46.36 22.90 16.43
N ASP A 387 46.01 21.63 16.18
CA ASP A 387 46.97 20.58 15.83
C ASP A 387 46.27 19.23 15.57
N LEU A 388 46.99 18.35 14.86
CA LEU A 388 46.77 16.90 14.68
C LEU A 388 46.06 16.44 13.40
N GLY A 389 46.80 16.60 12.29
CA GLY A 389 46.88 15.55 11.28
C GLY A 389 47.75 14.38 11.80
N SER A 390 47.16 13.21 12.03
CA SER A 390 47.85 11.91 12.11
C SER A 390 46.82 10.76 12.24
N PRO A 391 46.96 9.65 11.48
CA PRO A 391 46.06 8.48 11.54
C PRO A 391 45.99 7.77 12.91
N GLU A 392 46.88 8.07 13.85
CA GLU A 392 46.88 7.44 15.19
C GLU A 392 45.88 8.09 16.17
N ALA A 393 45.39 9.32 15.90
CA ALA A 393 44.44 10.02 16.76
C ALA A 393 43.00 9.45 16.68
N LEU A 394 42.61 8.86 15.54
CA LEU A 394 41.30 8.23 15.37
C LEU A 394 41.14 6.94 16.17
N SER A 395 42.22 6.16 16.31
CA SER A 395 42.24 4.91 17.08
C SER A 395 42.05 5.16 18.59
N ARG A 396 42.71 6.20 19.13
CA ARG A 396 42.56 6.59 20.54
C ARG A 396 41.16 7.13 20.86
N SER A 397 40.55 7.92 19.96
CA SER A 397 39.19 8.43 20.18
C SER A 397 38.12 7.32 20.20
N HIS A 398 38.33 6.23 19.46
CA HIS A 398 37.41 5.10 19.44
C HIS A 398 37.51 4.26 20.71
N ALA A 399 38.73 4.07 21.23
CA ALA A 399 38.97 3.38 22.50
C ALA A 399 38.43 4.17 23.71
N GLU A 400 38.58 5.50 23.72
CA GLU A 400 38.02 6.38 24.76
C GLU A 400 36.49 6.43 24.73
N ARG A 401 35.88 6.47 23.54
CA ARG A 401 34.41 6.40 23.39
C ARG A 401 33.84 5.06 23.87
N MET A 402 34.57 3.96 23.69
CA MET A 402 34.19 2.64 24.20
C MET A 402 34.37 2.53 25.72
N ARG A 403 35.39 3.18 26.29
CA ARG A 403 35.62 3.24 27.75
C ARG A 403 34.53 4.05 28.46
N MET A 404 34.18 5.22 27.92
CA MET A 404 33.06 6.06 28.39
C MET A 404 31.69 5.37 28.28
N ARG A 405 31.46 4.55 27.23
CA ARG A 405 30.25 3.72 27.12
C ARG A 405 30.20 2.58 28.13
N LYS A 406 31.36 2.06 28.55
CA LYS A 406 31.46 1.01 29.57
C LYS A 406 31.23 1.59 30.98
N GLU A 407 31.77 2.78 31.27
CA GLU A 407 31.53 3.51 32.54
C GLU A 407 30.08 3.97 32.71
N ARG A 408 29.41 4.42 31.64
CA ARG A 408 27.96 4.71 31.68
C ARG A 408 27.08 3.48 31.90
N ARG A 409 27.54 2.28 31.52
CA ARG A 409 26.82 1.01 31.77
C ARG A 409 27.09 0.42 33.15
N THR A 410 28.21 0.75 33.79
CA THR A 410 28.49 0.36 35.18
C THR A 410 27.84 1.31 36.19
N ASN A 411 27.78 2.61 35.92
CA ASN A 411 27.09 3.57 36.80
C ASN A 411 25.55 3.47 36.77
N SER A 412 24.94 2.86 35.75
CA SER A 412 23.50 2.58 35.74
C SER A 412 23.12 1.25 36.40
N ARG A 413 24.11 0.46 36.86
CA ARG A 413 23.91 -0.85 37.50
C ARG A 413 24.39 -0.94 38.96
N SER A 414 24.98 0.10 39.53
CA SER A 414 25.46 0.11 40.94
C SER A 414 24.69 1.04 41.90
N GLY A 415 23.62 1.71 41.45
CA GLY A 415 22.77 2.54 42.32
C GLY A 415 21.62 1.77 42.97
N GLY A 416 21.92 0.74 43.77
CA GLY A 416 20.89 -0.02 44.48
C GLY A 416 21.48 -0.90 45.58
N GLY A 417 21.56 -0.37 46.81
CA GLY A 417 21.99 -1.14 47.97
C GLY A 417 22.16 -0.35 49.27
N SER A 418 21.12 -0.40 50.11
CA SER A 418 21.10 -0.33 51.59
C SER A 418 21.84 0.78 52.36
N GLY A 419 21.05 1.57 53.10
CA GLY A 419 21.46 2.27 54.32
C GLY A 419 20.28 2.35 55.29
N SER A 420 20.23 1.44 56.26
CA SER A 420 19.33 1.51 57.41
C SER A 420 19.90 2.47 58.46
N PHE A 421 19.09 3.38 59.03
CA PHE A 421 19.04 3.69 60.47
C PHE A 421 17.99 4.78 60.73
N GLY A 422 17.17 4.63 61.79
CA GLY A 422 16.43 5.73 62.42
C GLY A 422 14.93 5.54 62.60
N ARG A 423 14.53 4.85 63.69
CA ARG A 423 13.18 4.84 64.26
C ARG A 423 12.74 6.25 64.69
N GLY A 424 11.47 6.60 64.49
CA GLY A 424 10.75 7.54 65.37
C GLY A 424 9.62 8.33 64.71
N GLY A 425 8.37 7.97 65.04
CA GLY A 425 7.14 8.81 64.93
C GLY A 425 6.73 9.22 63.51
N THR A 426 5.51 9.06 63.02
CA THR A 426 4.20 9.19 63.65
C THR A 426 3.20 8.63 62.64
N ARG A 427 2.50 7.58 63.05
CA ARG A 427 1.43 6.93 62.30
C ARG A 427 0.13 7.55 62.78
N SER A 428 -0.30 8.69 62.22
CA SER A 428 -1.59 9.30 62.57
C SER A 428 -2.00 10.48 61.67
N THR A 429 -2.17 10.28 60.36
CA THR A 429 -2.87 11.29 59.52
C THR A 429 -3.71 10.72 58.37
N LEU A 430 -3.87 9.39 58.26
CA LEU A 430 -4.68 8.76 57.21
C LEU A 430 -5.96 8.05 57.70
N GLU A 431 -6.23 8.05 59.01
CA GLU A 431 -7.50 7.57 59.59
C GLU A 431 -8.38 8.70 60.17
N ALA A 432 -7.94 9.96 60.11
CA ALA A 432 -8.69 11.11 60.61
C ALA A 432 -9.54 11.85 59.54
N ALA A 433 -9.45 11.45 58.27
CA ALA A 433 -10.14 12.12 57.15
C ALA A 433 -11.33 11.33 56.58
N ALA A 434 -11.61 10.11 57.07
CA ALA A 434 -12.67 9.23 56.55
C ALA A 434 -13.89 9.07 57.48
N ALA A 435 -13.95 9.79 58.60
CA ALA A 435 -15.02 9.65 59.61
C ALA A 435 -15.82 10.95 59.88
N ARG A 436 -15.78 11.93 58.97
CA ARG A 436 -16.56 13.19 59.08
C ARG A 436 -17.44 13.49 57.86
N LEU A 437 -18.01 12.45 57.27
CA LEU A 437 -19.00 12.55 56.19
C LEU A 437 -20.32 11.80 56.50
N SER A 438 -20.70 11.65 57.77
CA SER A 438 -21.97 11.00 58.11
C SER A 438 -22.85 11.69 59.17
N GLU A 439 -22.51 12.90 59.64
CA GLU A 439 -23.38 13.61 60.59
C GLU A 439 -23.30 15.13 60.36
N THR A 440 -24.17 15.65 59.49
CA THR A 440 -24.79 17.00 59.57
C THR A 440 -25.60 17.23 58.29
N GLY A 441 -26.90 16.91 58.33
CA GLY A 441 -27.78 17.18 57.19
C GLY A 441 -29.17 16.56 57.23
N ALA A 442 -29.85 16.53 58.37
CA ALA A 442 -31.29 16.27 58.42
C ALA A 442 -31.95 16.96 59.63
N GLY A 443 -32.95 17.82 59.36
CA GLY A 443 -33.87 18.45 60.31
C GLY A 443 -33.45 19.88 60.70
N GLY A 444 -34.18 20.97 60.42
CA GLY A 444 -35.55 21.15 59.94
C GLY A 444 -36.32 22.07 60.90
N GLY A 445 -36.85 23.20 60.39
CA GLY A 445 -38.08 23.83 60.88
C GLY A 445 -37.99 25.17 61.62
N GLY A 446 -38.74 26.17 61.11
CA GLY A 446 -39.38 27.22 61.92
C GLY A 446 -39.20 28.66 61.43
N GLY A 447 -40.18 29.19 60.68
CA GLY A 447 -40.27 30.59 60.27
C GLY A 447 -41.26 30.80 59.13
#